data_AF-A0A382BXU0-F1
#
_entry.id   AF-A0A382BXU0-F1
#
_cell.length_a   1.000
_cell.length_b   1.000
_cell.length_c   1.000
_cell.angle_alpha   90.00
_cell.angle_beta   90.00
_cell.angle_gamma   90.00
#
_symmetry.space_group_name_H-M   'P 1'
#
loop_
_entity.id
_entity.type
_entity.pdbx_description
1 polymer ?
#
loop_
_entity_poly.entity_id
_entity_poly.type
_entity_poly.pdbx_seq_one_letter_code
_entity_poly.pdbx_strand_id
1 'polypeptide(L)'
;MIQNGEEAIELSRIDTLWQISGNDTLEVKSQSINNLLDKVLKVNRGTIISENPEKYEKYSVDDSTGTHLAVINSKGETVGYYVFGRSKSDYSRSYVRLGDDPKVYLADKNITYMLQTHPTYWGEKPKEEVILPTTGSVDTTTSNRTTNK
;
A
#
# COMPACT_ATOMS: atom_id res chain seq x y z
N MET A 1 -8.76 -0.71 5.42
CA MET A 1 -8.17 -1.78 6.27
C MET A 1 -7.78 -2.96 5.40
N ILE A 2 -6.65 -3.59 5.70
CA ILE A 2 -6.18 -4.85 5.12
C ILE A 2 -5.97 -5.84 6.28
N GLN A 3 -6.38 -7.10 6.13
CA GLN A 3 -6.24 -8.13 7.16
C GLN A 3 -5.86 -9.48 6.55
N ASN A 4 -5.07 -10.27 7.27
CA ASN A 4 -4.72 -11.64 6.93
C ASN A 4 -4.58 -12.45 8.24
N GLY A 5 -5.56 -13.32 8.52
CA GLY A 5 -5.68 -13.98 9.82
C GLY A 5 -5.83 -12.96 10.96
N GLU A 6 -4.97 -13.07 11.98
CA GLU A 6 -4.93 -12.18 13.14
C GLU A 6 -4.21 -10.84 12.86
N GLU A 7 -3.42 -10.75 11.79
CA GLU A 7 -2.71 -9.53 11.43
C GLU A 7 -3.60 -8.55 10.65
N ALA A 8 -3.59 -7.28 11.03
CA ALA A 8 -4.31 -6.22 10.31
C ALA A 8 -3.51 -4.92 10.25
N ILE A 9 -3.79 -4.12 9.22
CA ILE A 9 -3.33 -2.74 9.10
C ILE A 9 -4.43 -1.84 8.57
N GLU A 10 -4.48 -0.63 9.10
CA GLU A 10 -5.32 0.44 8.58
C GLU A 10 -4.44 1.55 8.01
N LEU A 11 -4.83 2.00 6.82
CA LEU A 11 -4.25 3.13 6.11
C LEU A 11 -5.34 4.17 5.99
N SER A 12 -5.16 5.31 6.65
CA SER A 12 -6.10 6.43 6.59
C SER A 12 -5.51 7.55 5.74
N ARG A 13 -6.38 8.44 5.23
CA ARG A 13 -5.96 9.68 4.58
C ARG A 13 -6.56 10.85 5.31
N ILE A 14 -5.71 11.76 5.79
CA ILE A 14 -6.10 13.01 6.45
C ILE A 14 -5.61 14.14 5.56
N ASP A 15 -6.54 14.98 5.13
CA ASP A 15 -6.35 16.00 4.09
C ASP A 15 -5.66 15.44 2.83
N THR A 16 -4.39 15.80 2.62
CA THR A 16 -3.58 15.33 1.48
C THR A 16 -2.76 14.09 1.80
N LEU A 17 -2.44 13.84 3.08
CA LEU A 17 -1.44 12.88 3.55
C LEU A 17 -2.05 11.51 3.88
N TRP A 18 -1.27 10.46 3.66
CA TRP A 18 -1.59 9.10 4.12
C TRP A 18 -0.87 8.79 5.43
N GLN A 19 -1.52 8.05 6.31
CA GLN A 19 -1.01 7.64 7.62
C GLN A 19 -1.20 6.12 7.82
N ILE A 20 -0.41 5.53 8.71
CA ILE A 20 -0.55 4.15 9.17
C ILE A 20 -1.15 4.19 10.58
N SER A 21 -2.29 3.55 10.77
CA SER A 21 -2.94 3.47 12.09
C SER A 21 -2.01 2.75 13.07
N GLY A 22 -1.74 3.37 14.23
CA GLY A 22 -0.78 2.87 15.21
C GLY A 22 0.71 3.03 14.85
N ASN A 23 1.08 3.81 13.82
CA ASN A 23 2.48 4.14 13.55
C ASN A 23 2.66 5.59 13.05
N ASP A 24 3.22 6.42 13.93
CA ASP A 24 3.58 7.83 13.71
C ASP A 24 5.03 8.03 13.22
N THR A 25 5.88 7.00 13.33
CA THR A 25 7.32 7.07 13.02
C THR A 25 7.69 6.83 11.55
N LEU A 26 6.75 6.40 10.70
CA LEU A 26 7.00 6.02 9.31
C LEU A 26 6.31 6.96 8.32
N GLU A 27 7.08 7.48 7.36
CA GLU A 27 6.55 8.20 6.21
C GLU A 27 5.96 7.22 5.19
N VAL A 28 4.71 7.42 4.78
CA VAL A 28 4.02 6.52 3.84
C VAL A 28 4.61 6.65 2.43
N LYS A 29 5.09 5.53 1.89
CA LYS A 29 5.64 5.43 0.54
C LYS A 29 4.53 5.56 -0.48
N SER A 30 4.50 6.69 -1.20
CA SER A 30 3.56 6.96 -2.30
C SER A 30 3.49 5.82 -3.33
N GLN A 31 4.58 5.10 -3.58
CA GLN A 31 4.57 3.96 -4.49
C GLN A 31 3.75 2.75 -3.99
N SER A 32 3.71 2.50 -2.67
CA SER A 32 2.87 1.44 -2.08
C SER A 32 1.39 1.81 -2.18
N ILE A 33 1.05 3.08 -1.89
CA ILE A 33 -0.31 3.60 -2.07
C ILE A 33 -0.75 3.56 -3.55
N ASN A 34 0.10 4.00 -4.48
CA ASN A 34 -0.21 3.96 -5.91
C ASN A 34 -0.37 2.51 -6.40
N ASN A 35 0.40 1.55 -5.86
CA ASN A 35 0.17 0.12 -6.15
C ASN A 35 -1.23 -0.33 -5.71
N LEU A 36 -1.68 0.05 -4.51
CA LEU A 36 -3.02 -0.26 -4.01
C LEU A 36 -4.10 0.35 -4.92
N LEU A 37 -4.01 1.66 -5.18
CA LEU A 37 -5.03 2.41 -5.92
C LEU A 37 -5.09 2.08 -7.42
N ASP A 38 -3.94 1.85 -8.06
CA ASP A 38 -3.86 1.65 -9.52
C ASP A 38 -3.73 0.18 -9.97
N LYS A 39 -3.27 -0.72 -9.09
CA LYS A 39 -3.03 -2.14 -9.46
C LYS A 39 -3.95 -3.11 -8.73
N VAL A 40 -4.24 -2.89 -7.44
CA VAL A 40 -5.17 -3.74 -6.68
C VAL A 40 -6.62 -3.38 -6.98
N LEU A 41 -7.04 -2.13 -6.72
CA LEU A 41 -8.45 -1.73 -6.87
C LEU A 41 -8.94 -1.75 -8.33
N LYS A 42 -8.02 -1.69 -9.29
CA LYS A 42 -8.28 -1.72 -10.75
C LYS A 42 -7.90 -3.05 -11.41
N VAL A 43 -7.64 -4.11 -10.64
CA VAL A 43 -7.31 -5.44 -11.20
C VAL A 43 -8.46 -5.98 -12.05
N ASN A 44 -8.16 -6.57 -13.21
CA ASN A 44 -9.20 -7.06 -14.11
C ASN A 44 -9.67 -8.44 -13.62
N ARG A 45 -10.99 -8.64 -13.53
CA ARG A 45 -11.67 -9.80 -12.90
C ARG A 45 -12.55 -10.51 -13.93
N GLY A 46 -11.97 -10.83 -15.08
CA GLY A 46 -12.71 -11.17 -16.31
C GLY A 46 -13.33 -12.57 -16.38
N THR A 47 -13.04 -13.48 -15.44
CA THR A 47 -13.54 -14.87 -15.52
C THR A 47 -14.05 -15.34 -14.16
N ILE A 48 -15.33 -15.73 -14.11
CA ILE A 48 -15.90 -16.47 -12.97
C ILE A 48 -15.40 -17.91 -13.06
N ILE A 49 -14.83 -18.43 -11.96
CA ILE A 49 -14.29 -19.81 -11.89
C ILE A 49 -15.04 -20.71 -10.90
N SER A 50 -15.91 -20.12 -10.08
CA SER A 50 -16.86 -20.83 -9.23
C SER A 50 -17.97 -19.89 -8.79
N GLU A 51 -19.14 -20.48 -8.53
CA GLU A 51 -20.30 -19.82 -7.90
C GLU A 51 -20.76 -20.61 -6.66
N ASN A 52 -19.90 -21.50 -6.13
CA ASN A 52 -20.18 -22.33 -4.97
C ASN A 52 -19.24 -21.96 -3.80
N PRO A 53 -19.78 -21.42 -2.67
CA PRO A 53 -19.02 -21.11 -1.46
C PRO A 53 -18.21 -22.25 -0.85
N GLU A 54 -18.64 -23.51 -1.00
CA GLU A 54 -17.90 -24.70 -0.52
C GLU A 54 -16.49 -24.82 -1.12
N LYS A 55 -16.21 -24.08 -2.20
CA LYS A 55 -14.91 -24.10 -2.89
C LYS A 55 -14.02 -22.90 -2.51
N TYR A 56 -14.41 -22.03 -1.58
CA TYR A 56 -13.60 -20.88 -1.19
C TYR A 56 -12.18 -21.27 -0.72
N GLU A 57 -12.03 -22.30 0.11
CA GLU A 57 -10.73 -22.81 0.60
C GLU A 57 -9.81 -23.30 -0.54
N LYS A 58 -10.40 -23.92 -1.58
CA LYS A 58 -9.67 -24.36 -2.78
C LYS A 58 -9.00 -23.18 -3.48
N TYR A 59 -9.67 -22.02 -3.50
CA TYR A 59 -9.18 -20.78 -4.09
C TYR A 59 -8.55 -19.81 -3.05
N SER A 60 -8.51 -20.19 -1.76
CA SER A 60 -8.09 -19.34 -0.64
C SER A 60 -8.78 -17.96 -0.61
N VAL A 61 -10.11 -17.96 -0.77
CA VAL A 61 -10.98 -16.76 -0.63
C VAL A 61 -12.04 -16.94 0.47
N ASP A 62 -11.80 -17.91 1.34
CA ASP A 62 -12.49 -18.09 2.62
C ASP A 62 -11.95 -17.10 3.66
N ASP A 63 -12.68 -16.93 4.76
CA ASP A 63 -12.36 -15.91 5.78
C ASP A 63 -11.22 -16.30 6.75
N SER A 64 -10.53 -17.42 6.50
CA SER A 64 -9.39 -17.89 7.31
C SER A 64 -8.06 -17.92 6.55
N THR A 65 -8.08 -18.11 5.23
CA THR A 65 -6.87 -18.15 4.37
C THR A 65 -6.79 -17.01 3.34
N GLY A 66 -7.85 -16.21 3.22
CA GLY A 66 -7.90 -15.05 2.33
C GLY A 66 -7.19 -13.81 2.89
N THR A 67 -6.72 -12.94 2.00
CA THR A 67 -6.31 -11.58 2.37
C THR A 67 -7.48 -10.63 2.15
N HIS A 68 -7.99 -10.06 3.23
CA HIS A 68 -9.17 -9.20 3.25
C HIS A 68 -8.76 -7.75 2.99
N LEU A 69 -9.53 -7.05 2.15
CA LEU A 69 -9.40 -5.62 1.88
C LEU A 69 -10.77 -4.95 2.02
N ALA A 70 -10.91 -4.10 3.04
CA ALA A 70 -12.06 -3.22 3.23
C ALA A 70 -11.69 -1.78 2.86
N VAL A 71 -12.42 -1.23 1.87
CA VAL A 71 -12.37 0.16 1.44
C VAL A 71 -13.51 0.91 2.15
N ILE A 72 -13.15 1.90 2.96
CA ILE A 72 -14.05 2.64 3.84
C ILE A 72 -14.03 4.11 3.41
N ASN A 73 -15.19 4.77 3.37
CA ASN A 73 -15.30 6.18 2.99
C ASN A 73 -15.16 7.13 4.19
N SER A 74 -15.18 8.44 3.95
CA SER A 74 -15.01 9.48 4.98
C SER A 74 -16.14 9.58 6.03
N LYS A 75 -17.20 8.77 5.91
CA LYS A 75 -18.24 8.63 6.94
C LYS A 75 -18.09 7.35 7.78
N GLY A 76 -17.12 6.49 7.47
CA GLY A 76 -17.00 5.16 8.06
C GLY A 76 -17.83 4.06 7.36
N GLU A 77 -18.46 4.35 6.21
CA GLU A 77 -19.22 3.34 5.46
C GLU A 77 -18.26 2.48 4.61
N THR A 78 -18.35 1.15 4.71
CA THR A 78 -17.60 0.22 3.83
C THR A 78 -18.19 0.26 2.42
N VAL A 79 -17.47 0.86 1.48
CA VAL A 79 -17.88 1.02 0.07
C VAL A 79 -17.31 -0.07 -0.85
N GLY A 80 -16.48 -0.98 -0.33
CA GLY A 80 -16.02 -2.17 -1.03
C GLY A 80 -15.34 -3.15 -0.09
N TYR A 81 -15.68 -4.44 -0.22
CA TYR A 81 -15.08 -5.52 0.55
C TYR A 81 -14.62 -6.63 -0.40
N TYR A 82 -13.37 -7.05 -0.26
CA TYR A 82 -12.73 -8.02 -1.14
C TYR A 82 -11.96 -9.05 -0.33
N VAL A 83 -12.04 -10.32 -0.73
CA VAL A 83 -11.22 -11.41 -0.17
C VAL A 83 -10.38 -11.98 -1.29
N PHE A 84 -9.06 -11.81 -1.22
CA PHE A 84 -8.11 -12.19 -2.26
C PHE A 84 -7.34 -13.46 -1.89
N GLY A 85 -7.27 -14.40 -2.83
CA GLY A 85 -6.57 -15.68 -2.68
C GLY A 85 -5.41 -15.84 -3.65
N ARG A 86 -4.31 -16.44 -3.19
CA ARG A 86 -3.19 -16.77 -4.07
C ARG A 86 -3.50 -18.05 -4.86
N SER A 87 -3.33 -18.01 -6.18
CA SER A 87 -3.45 -19.20 -7.01
C SER A 87 -2.36 -20.22 -6.68
N LYS A 88 -2.78 -21.48 -6.45
CA LYS A 88 -1.91 -22.61 -6.08
C LYS A 88 -1.27 -23.29 -7.29
N SER A 89 -1.79 -23.06 -8.50
CA SER A 89 -1.31 -23.65 -9.76
C SER A 89 -0.81 -22.65 -10.80
N ASP A 90 -1.15 -21.36 -10.66
CA ASP A 90 -0.71 -20.29 -11.54
C ASP A 90 -0.37 -19.04 -10.72
N TYR A 91 0.88 -18.98 -10.24
CA TYR A 91 1.36 -17.89 -9.39
C TYR A 91 1.38 -16.51 -10.05
N SER A 92 1.16 -16.41 -11.37
CA SER A 92 1.04 -15.13 -12.07
C SER A 92 -0.31 -14.45 -11.85
N ARG A 93 -1.32 -15.18 -11.36
CA ARG A 93 -2.70 -14.71 -11.12
C ARG A 93 -3.14 -14.91 -9.66
N SER A 94 -4.19 -14.21 -9.26
CA SER A 94 -4.88 -14.38 -7.97
C SER A 94 -6.39 -14.57 -8.16
N TYR A 95 -7.05 -15.06 -7.12
CA TYR A 95 -8.49 -15.20 -7.06
C TYR A 95 -9.10 -14.09 -6.18
N VAL A 96 -10.37 -13.75 -6.38
CA VAL A 96 -11.06 -12.74 -5.56
C VAL A 96 -12.57 -13.01 -5.44
N ARG A 97 -13.09 -12.83 -4.22
CA ARG A 97 -14.53 -12.69 -3.89
C ARG A 97 -14.85 -11.24 -3.56
N LEU A 98 -16.08 -10.80 -3.85
CA LEU A 98 -16.58 -9.44 -3.60
C LEU A 98 -17.74 -9.51 -2.60
N GLY A 99 -17.54 -9.04 -1.36
CA GLY A 99 -18.57 -9.07 -0.31
C GLY A 99 -19.26 -10.43 -0.18
N ASP A 100 -20.59 -10.41 -0.29
CA ASP A 100 -21.49 -11.56 -0.19
C ASP A 100 -21.79 -12.24 -1.55
N ASP A 101 -21.18 -11.80 -2.66
CA ASP A 101 -21.35 -12.51 -3.95
C ASP A 101 -20.70 -13.90 -3.87
N PRO A 102 -21.43 -15.01 -4.10
CA PRO A 102 -20.87 -16.36 -4.08
C PRO A 102 -19.83 -16.64 -5.18
N LYS A 103 -19.63 -15.71 -6.11
CA LYS A 103 -18.69 -15.84 -7.22
C LYS A 103 -17.24 -15.63 -6.80
N VAL A 104 -16.42 -16.60 -7.20
CA VAL A 104 -14.97 -16.47 -7.21
C VAL A 104 -14.54 -16.06 -8.63
N TYR A 105 -13.84 -14.94 -8.72
CA TYR A 105 -13.28 -14.41 -9.96
C TYR A 105 -11.78 -14.69 -10.04
N LEU A 106 -11.31 -14.98 -11.26
CA LEU A 106 -9.89 -15.00 -11.60
C LEU A 106 -9.44 -13.58 -11.99
N ALA A 107 -8.44 -13.07 -11.27
CA ALA A 107 -7.78 -11.82 -11.59
C ALA A 107 -6.74 -12.01 -12.71
N ASP A 108 -6.56 -11.00 -13.56
CA ASP A 108 -5.56 -11.02 -14.65
C ASP A 108 -4.10 -10.99 -14.14
N LYS A 109 -3.91 -10.54 -12.90
CA LYS A 109 -2.62 -10.44 -12.21
C LYS A 109 -2.75 -10.96 -10.79
N ASN A 110 -1.68 -11.54 -10.28
CA ASN A 110 -1.48 -11.74 -8.85
C ASN A 110 -1.21 -10.37 -8.23
N ILE A 111 -2.04 -9.96 -7.26
CA ILE A 111 -1.87 -8.70 -6.53
C ILE A 111 -1.67 -8.91 -5.02
N THR A 112 -1.69 -10.14 -4.50
CA THR A 112 -1.74 -10.38 -3.04
C THR A 112 -0.47 -9.92 -2.33
N TYR A 113 0.67 -9.92 -3.02
CA TYR A 113 1.92 -9.37 -2.49
C TYR A 113 1.88 -7.85 -2.25
N MET A 114 0.91 -7.13 -2.81
CA MET A 114 0.67 -5.70 -2.55
C MET A 114 -0.25 -5.45 -1.35
N LEU A 115 -0.86 -6.50 -0.78
CA LEU A 115 -1.77 -6.42 0.37
C LEU A 115 -1.08 -6.92 1.64
N GLN A 116 -0.05 -6.18 2.04
CA GLN A 116 0.71 -6.48 3.27
C GLN A 116 0.03 -5.90 4.51
N THR A 117 0.10 -6.64 5.60
CA THR A 117 -0.23 -6.26 6.99
C THR A 117 0.90 -5.51 7.68
N HIS A 118 2.14 -5.72 7.26
CA HIS A 118 3.35 -5.13 7.83
C HIS A 118 3.46 -3.60 7.60
N PRO A 119 3.56 -2.74 8.65
CA PRO A 119 3.71 -1.29 8.49
C PRO A 119 4.89 -0.86 7.61
N THR A 120 6.01 -1.58 7.67
CA THR A 120 7.24 -1.32 6.89
C THR A 120 7.10 -1.64 5.39
N TYR A 121 6.03 -2.31 4.95
CA TYR A 121 5.70 -2.36 3.52
C TYR A 121 5.13 -1.03 3.02
N TRP A 122 4.32 -0.36 3.86
CA TRP A 122 3.62 0.86 3.51
C TRP A 122 4.44 2.12 3.76
N GLY A 123 5.18 2.17 4.86
CA GLY A 123 6.05 3.29 5.21
C GLY A 123 7.54 2.96 5.19
N GLU A 124 8.37 3.98 5.17
CA GLU A 124 9.81 3.91 5.48
C GLU A 124 10.15 4.90 6.59
N LYS A 125 11.31 4.75 7.24
CA LYS A 125 11.77 5.77 8.18
C LYS A 125 12.07 7.06 7.41
N PRO A 126 11.73 8.24 7.94
CA PRO A 126 12.24 9.51 7.45
C PRO A 126 13.76 9.43 7.24
N LYS A 127 14.24 10.01 6.15
CA LYS A 127 15.69 10.15 5.94
C LYS A 127 16.18 11.25 6.88
N GLU A 128 17.17 10.92 7.70
CA GLU A 128 17.86 11.93 8.53
C GLU A 128 18.36 13.04 7.61
N GLU A 129 17.96 14.29 7.88
CA GLU A 129 18.47 15.45 7.15
C GLU A 129 19.97 15.58 7.45
N VAL A 130 20.79 15.13 6.50
CA VAL A 130 22.24 15.36 6.55
C VAL A 130 22.46 16.86 6.36
N ILE A 131 22.55 17.58 7.48
CA ILE A 131 22.92 19.00 7.53
C ILE A 131 24.36 19.10 7.00
N LEU A 132 24.49 19.29 5.69
CA LEU A 132 25.76 19.58 5.05
C LEU A 132 26.30 20.88 5.67
N PRO A 133 27.53 20.89 6.20
CA PRO A 133 28.08 22.07 6.85
C PRO A 133 28.18 23.20 5.82
N THR A 134 27.45 24.29 6.05
CA THR A 134 27.38 25.43 5.14
C THR A 134 28.77 26.01 4.95
N THR A 135 29.38 25.77 3.79
CA THR A 135 30.68 26.38 3.43
C THR A 135 30.46 27.88 3.28
N GLY A 136 30.78 28.64 4.33
CA GLY A 136 30.52 30.07 4.36
C GLY A 136 31.27 30.80 3.25
N SER A 137 30.52 31.49 2.39
CA SER A 137 31.07 32.43 1.42
C SER A 137 31.72 33.60 2.17
N VAL A 138 33.04 33.55 2.34
CA VAL A 138 33.81 34.68 2.88
C VAL A 138 34.25 35.59 1.73
N ASP A 139 33.27 36.28 1.14
CA ASP A 139 33.55 37.36 0.18
C ASP A 139 34.23 38.53 0.89
N THR A 140 35.45 38.88 0.49
CA THR A 140 36.12 40.11 0.95
C THR A 140 37.01 40.69 -0.16
N THR A 141 36.38 41.36 -1.12
CA THR A 141 37.09 42.14 -2.16
C THR A 141 36.94 43.64 -1.90
N THR A 142 38.03 44.29 -1.49
CA THR A 142 38.39 45.73 -1.66
C THR A 142 39.69 45.97 -0.86
N SER A 143 40.86 46.46 -1.31
CA SER A 143 41.41 47.09 -2.55
C SER A 143 41.98 48.49 -2.23
N ASN A 144 43.19 48.80 -2.73
CA ASN A 144 43.97 50.06 -2.57
C ASN A 144 44.49 50.34 -1.12
N ARG A 145 45.56 51.11 -0.81
CA ARG A 145 46.67 51.85 -1.50
C ARG A 145 47.72 52.27 -0.41
N THR A 146 48.96 52.77 -0.60
CA THR A 146 49.83 53.26 -1.72
C THR A 146 51.30 52.81 -1.43
N THR A 147 52.33 53.37 -2.11
CA THR A 147 53.78 53.09 -1.94
C THR A 147 54.59 54.17 -1.19
N ASN A 148 55.89 53.89 -1.00
CA ASN A 148 57.02 54.76 -0.59
C ASN A 148 57.16 55.00 0.94
N LYS A 149 58.37 55.20 1.46
CA LYS A 149 59.66 55.59 0.82
C LYS A 149 60.82 54.71 1.27
#